data_AF-A0A6N2CX35-F1
#
_entry.id   AF-A0A6N2CX35-F1
#
_cell.length_a   1.000
_cell.length_b   1.000
_cell.length_c   1.000
_cell.angle_alpha   90.00
_cell.angle_beta   90.00
_cell.angle_gamma   90.00
#
_symmetry.space_group_name_H-M   'P 1'
#
loop_
_entity.id
_entity.type
_entity.pdbx_description
1 polymer ?
#
loop_
_entity_poly.entity_id
_entity_poly.type
_entity_poly.pdbx_seq_one_letter_code
_entity_poly.pdbx_strand_id
1 'polypeptide(L)'
;SNQVSNQVSNIVEKEISKHVEVILSMLRDNPLSSTEILFAIGLTKQTKNKKKHIDPLIDVGWLAYTIPENIKDRNQKYRITKSGKKLLNILLTKSN
;
A
#
# COMPACT_ATOMS: atom_id res chain seq x y z
N SER A 1 11.36 32.09 6.06
CA SER A 1 10.39 30.97 6.07
C SER A 1 10.62 30.14 4.83
N ASN A 2 10.83 28.81 4.94
CA ASN A 2 10.68 27.77 3.89
C ASN A 2 11.49 26.48 4.13
N GLN A 3 12.40 26.42 5.12
CA GLN A 3 13.12 25.15 5.42
C GLN A 3 12.26 24.09 6.10
N VAL A 4 11.39 24.49 7.04
CA VAL A 4 10.53 23.57 7.80
C VAL A 4 9.52 22.83 6.91
N SER A 5 8.95 23.51 5.92
CA SER A 5 7.94 22.92 5.02
C SER A 5 8.52 21.78 4.18
N ASN A 6 9.72 21.95 3.65
CA ASN A 6 10.35 20.94 2.79
C ASN A 6 10.78 19.70 3.59
N GLN A 7 11.26 19.89 4.82
CA GLN A 7 11.62 18.78 5.70
C GLN A 7 10.41 17.91 6.05
N VAL A 8 9.27 18.54 6.35
CA VAL A 8 8.02 17.82 6.65
C VAL A 8 7.54 17.02 5.43
N SER A 9 7.56 17.60 4.22
CA SER A 9 7.18 16.90 2.99
C SER A 9 8.03 15.65 2.74
N ASN A 10 9.37 15.78 2.86
CA ASN A 10 10.29 14.66 2.63
C ASN A 10 10.07 13.51 3.63
N ILE A 11 9.80 13.83 4.90
CA ILE A 11 9.49 12.81 5.92
C ILE A 11 8.20 12.07 5.55
N VAL A 12 7.16 12.81 5.15
CA VAL A 12 5.87 12.22 4.76
C VAL A 12 6.02 11.33 3.53
N GLU A 13 6.76 11.77 2.51
CA GLU A 13 7.04 10.96 1.31
C GLU A 13 7.79 9.67 1.64
N LYS A 14 8.79 9.76 2.53
CA LYS A 14 9.58 8.60 2.97
C LYS A 14 8.71 7.58 3.72
N GLU A 15 7.86 8.02 4.63
CA GLU A 15 6.94 7.13 5.34
C GLU A 15 5.92 6.48 4.40
N ILE A 16 5.39 7.25 3.43
CA ILE A 16 4.51 6.69 2.40
C ILE A 16 5.26 5.62 1.58
N SER A 17 6.50 5.90 1.17
CA SER A 17 7.33 4.92 0.45
C SER A 17 7.53 3.63 1.25
N LYS A 18 7.83 3.76 2.55
CA LYS A 18 7.99 2.61 3.44
C LYS A 18 6.70 1.80 3.58
N HIS A 19 5.56 2.47 3.71
CA HIS A 19 4.26 1.78 3.74
C HIS A 19 4.02 0.99 2.45
N VAL A 20 4.32 1.57 1.27
CA VAL A 20 4.15 0.86 0.00
C VAL A 20 4.99 -0.42 -0.04
N GLU A 21 6.25 -0.34 0.37
CA GLU A 21 7.14 -1.52 0.42
C GLU A 21 6.60 -2.62 1.34
N VAL A 22 6.15 -2.27 2.55
CA VAL A 22 5.56 -3.21 3.52
C VAL A 22 4.29 -3.85 2.95
N ILE A 23 3.36 -3.04 2.39
CA ILE A 23 2.11 -3.53 1.82
C ILE A 23 2.36 -4.53 0.70
N LEU A 24 3.25 -4.19 -0.25
CA LEU A 24 3.57 -5.08 -1.37
C LEU A 24 4.26 -6.36 -0.90
N SER A 25 5.15 -6.26 0.08
CA SER A 25 5.85 -7.43 0.65
C SER A 25 4.87 -8.42 1.28
N MET A 26 3.91 -7.94 2.07
CA MET A 26 2.92 -8.82 2.71
C MET A 26 1.96 -9.50 1.73
N LEU A 27 1.60 -8.79 0.66
CA LEU A 27 0.69 -9.28 -0.37
C LEU A 27 1.38 -10.18 -1.40
N ARG A 28 2.69 -10.43 -1.26
CA ARG A 28 3.48 -11.25 -2.18
C ARG A 28 2.93 -12.67 -2.29
N ASP A 29 2.61 -13.27 -1.14
CA ASP A 29 2.28 -14.70 -1.04
C ASP A 29 0.79 -14.96 -0.88
N ASN A 30 0.06 -14.09 -0.16
CA ASN A 30 -1.35 -14.30 0.14
C ASN A 30 -2.18 -13.00 0.03
N PRO A 31 -3.45 -13.09 -0.42
CA PRO A 31 -4.36 -11.96 -0.35
C PRO A 31 -4.72 -11.59 1.08
N LEU A 32 -4.76 -10.30 1.39
CA LEU A 32 -5.10 -9.77 2.71
C LEU A 32 -6.26 -8.78 2.64
N SER A 33 -7.01 -8.65 3.73
CA SER A 33 -8.05 -7.64 3.90
C SER A 33 -7.44 -6.25 4.12
N SER A 34 -8.26 -5.20 3.95
CA SER A 34 -7.83 -3.83 4.27
C SER A 34 -7.44 -3.67 5.74
N THR A 35 -8.04 -4.44 6.65
CA THR A 35 -7.74 -4.36 8.08
C THR A 35 -6.33 -4.88 8.36
N GLU A 36 -6.00 -6.06 7.82
CA GLU A 36 -4.67 -6.67 7.96
C GLU A 36 -3.57 -5.77 7.38
N ILE A 37 -3.83 -5.21 6.19
CA ILE A 37 -2.89 -4.30 5.52
C ILE A 37 -2.65 -3.03 6.36
N LEU A 38 -3.72 -2.41 6.87
CA LEU A 38 -3.60 -1.17 7.66
C LEU A 38 -2.87 -1.42 8.99
N PHE A 39 -3.18 -2.50 9.70
CA PHE A 39 -2.51 -2.81 10.96
C PHE A 39 -1.01 -3.07 10.77
N ALA A 40 -0.61 -3.69 9.66
CA ALA A 40 0.80 -3.95 9.41
C ALA A 40 1.65 -2.69 9.15
N ILE A 41 1.04 -1.63 8.63
CA ILE A 41 1.68 -0.31 8.51
C ILE A 41 1.40 0.59 9.72
N GLY A 42 0.97 0.02 10.85
CA GLY A 42 0.75 0.74 12.11
C GLY A 42 -0.49 1.65 12.12
N LEU A 43 -1.44 1.46 11.20
CA LEU A 43 -2.63 2.29 11.07
C LEU A 43 -3.89 1.56 11.51
N THR A 44 -4.84 2.31 12.08
CA THR A 44 -6.14 1.76 12.48
C THR A 44 -7.07 1.53 11.28
N LYS A 45 -8.06 0.64 11.45
CA LYS A 45 -9.12 0.35 10.47
C LYS A 45 -10.05 1.55 10.29
N GLN A 46 -9.62 2.53 9.51
CA GLN A 46 -10.41 3.71 9.15
C GLN A 46 -10.45 3.88 7.63
N THR A 47 -11.61 4.27 7.11
CA THR A 47 -11.83 4.50 5.68
C THR A 47 -10.82 5.49 5.10
N LYS A 48 -10.45 6.53 5.86
CA LYS A 48 -9.45 7.52 5.44
C LYS A 48 -8.06 6.90 5.23
N ASN A 49 -7.67 5.91 6.04
CA ASN A 49 -6.38 5.26 5.94
C ASN A 49 -6.35 4.32 4.71
N LYS A 50 -7.44 3.57 4.46
CA LYS A 50 -7.61 2.80 3.23
C LYS A 50 -7.49 3.70 1.99
N LYS A 51 -8.23 4.82 1.97
CA LYS A 51 -8.20 5.80 0.87
C LYS A 51 -6.81 6.40 0.66
N LYS A 52 -6.02 6.56 1.72
CA LYS A 52 -4.69 7.17 1.63
C LYS A 52 -3.59 6.17 1.23
N HIS A 53 -3.68 4.92 1.66
CA HIS A 53 -2.57 3.97 1.56
C HIS A 53 -2.84 2.73 0.71
N ILE A 54 -4.11 2.40 0.43
CA ILE A 54 -4.48 1.20 -0.32
C ILE A 54 -5.07 1.56 -1.68
N ASP A 55 -6.06 2.47 -1.70
CA ASP A 55 -6.77 2.84 -2.93
C ASP A 55 -5.82 3.35 -4.04
N PRO A 56 -4.81 4.21 -3.75
CA PRO A 56 -3.87 4.65 -4.78
C PRO A 56 -3.07 3.51 -5.42
N LEU A 57 -2.79 2.44 -4.67
CA LEU A 57 -2.04 1.28 -5.17
C LEU A 57 -2.89 0.42 -6.11
N ILE A 58 -4.21 0.49 -5.98
CA ILE A 58 -5.16 -0.15 -6.91
C ILE A 58 -5.28 0.72 -8.16
N ASP A 59 -5.39 2.04 -8.00
CA ASP A 59 -5.55 2.98 -9.10
C ASP A 59 -4.35 2.94 -10.07
N VAL A 60 -3.12 2.81 -9.55
CA VAL A 60 -1.91 2.62 -10.37
C VAL A 60 -1.67 1.16 -10.79
N GLY A 61 -2.56 0.25 -10.40
CA GLY A 61 -2.57 -1.15 -10.80
C GLY A 61 -1.50 -2.03 -10.14
N TRP A 62 -0.91 -1.63 -9.03
CA TRP A 62 0.02 -2.48 -8.26
C TRP A 62 -0.71 -3.50 -7.38
N LEU A 63 -1.92 -3.17 -6.94
CA LEU A 63 -2.85 -4.06 -6.26
C LEU A 63 -4.11 -4.27 -7.11
N ALA A 64 -4.83 -5.35 -6.81
CA ALA A 64 -6.14 -5.63 -7.37
C ALA A 64 -7.07 -6.23 -6.30
N TYR A 65 -8.37 -6.08 -6.53
CA TYR A 65 -9.41 -6.79 -5.77
C TYR A 65 -9.36 -8.30 -6.08
N THR A 66 -9.70 -9.12 -5.08
CA THR A 66 -9.94 -10.56 -5.27
C THR A 66 -11.33 -10.87 -5.81
N ILE A 67 -12.33 -10.04 -5.50
CA ILE A 67 -13.74 -10.13 -5.93
C ILE A 67 -14.12 -8.85 -6.72
N PRO A 68 -13.59 -8.66 -7.94
CA PRO A 68 -13.79 -7.41 -8.70
C PRO A 68 -15.25 -7.12 -9.05
N GLU A 69 -16.10 -8.14 -9.15
CA GLU A 69 -17.53 -8.03 -9.44
C GLU A 69 -18.33 -7.37 -8.31
N ASN A 70 -17.83 -7.42 -7.06
CA ASN A 70 -18.46 -6.81 -5.91
C ASN A 70 -17.41 -6.25 -4.93
N ILE A 71 -16.97 -5.03 -5.19
CA ILE A 71 -15.96 -4.33 -4.36
C ILE A 71 -16.41 -4.18 -2.88
N LYS A 72 -17.72 -4.22 -2.61
CA LYS A 72 -18.28 -4.09 -1.25
C LYS A 72 -18.45 -5.44 -0.54
N ASP A 73 -17.99 -6.54 -1.12
CA ASP A 73 -18.11 -7.86 -0.51
C ASP A 73 -17.41 -7.91 0.86
N ARG A 74 -18.04 -8.59 1.84
CA ARG A 74 -17.48 -8.73 3.19
C ARG A 74 -16.18 -9.55 3.22
N ASN A 75 -15.98 -10.43 2.25
CA ASN A 75 -14.81 -11.26 2.06
C ASN A 75 -13.80 -10.64 1.07
N GLN A 76 -14.01 -9.38 0.68
CA GLN A 76 -13.11 -8.65 -0.20
C GLN A 76 -11.69 -8.59 0.38
N LYS A 77 -10.72 -9.03 -0.41
CA LYS A 77 -9.28 -8.92 -0.13
C LYS A 77 -8.56 -8.22 -1.27
N TYR A 78 -7.30 -7.92 -1.05
CA TYR A 78 -6.40 -7.32 -2.02
C TYR A 78 -5.31 -8.33 -2.35
N ARG A 79 -4.82 -8.30 -3.58
CA ARG A 79 -3.71 -9.13 -4.06
C ARG A 79 -2.74 -8.26 -4.84
N ILE A 80 -1.46 -8.61 -4.81
CA ILE A 80 -0.45 -7.95 -5.64
C ILE A 80 -0.62 -8.35 -7.10
N THR A 81 -0.42 -7.41 -8.02
CA THR A 81 -0.44 -7.66 -9.48
C THR A 81 0.95 -7.98 -10.01
N LYS A 82 1.06 -8.27 -11.31
CA LYS A 82 2.36 -8.45 -11.98
C LYS A 82 3.22 -7.18 -11.92
N SER A 83 2.63 -5.99 -12.10
CA SER A 83 3.36 -4.72 -12.01
C SER A 83 3.76 -4.42 -10.56
N GLY A 84 2.90 -4.70 -9.58
CA GLY A 84 3.25 -4.59 -8.16
C GLY A 84 4.45 -5.47 -7.78
N LYS A 85 4.50 -6.73 -8.26
CA LYS A 85 5.65 -7.62 -8.05
C LYS A 85 6.95 -7.07 -8.65
N LYS A 86 6.89 -6.49 -9.87
CA LYS A 86 8.05 -5.84 -10.50
C LYS A 86 8.55 -4.67 -9.65
N LEU A 87 7.65 -3.81 -9.18
CA LEU A 87 8.00 -2.70 -8.30
C LEU A 87 8.65 -3.19 -7.01
N LEU A 88 8.06 -4.19 -6.35
CA LEU A 88 8.62 -4.77 -5.13
C LEU A 88 10.05 -5.28 -5.33
N ASN A 89 10.32 -5.95 -6.45
CA ASN A 89 11.68 -6.40 -6.76
C ASN A 89 12.64 -5.22 -6.91
N ILE A 90 12.23 -4.14 -7.59
CA ILE A 90 13.04 -2.92 -7.74
C ILE A 90 13.35 -2.28 -6.38
N LEU A 91 12.36 -2.21 -5.48
CA LEU A 91 12.52 -1.67 -4.14
C LEU A 91 13.54 -2.49 -3.33
N LEU A 92 13.43 -3.83 -3.35
CA LEU A 92 14.36 -4.71 -2.64
C LEU A 92 15.79 -4.68 -3.21
N THR A 93 15.95 -4.44 -4.52
CA THR A 93 17.28 -4.31 -5.13
C THR A 93 17.97 -2.99 -4.82
N LYS A 94 17.23 -1.92 -4.51
CA LYS A 94 17.81 -0.61 -4.14
C LYS A 94 18.21 -0.51 -2.67
N SER A 95 17.75 -1.44 -1.84
CA SER A 95 18.05 -1.51 -0.41
C SER A 95 19.27 -2.38 -0.10
N ASN A 96 19.90 -2.99 -1.12
CA ASN A 96 21.21 -3.67 -1.06
C ASN A 96 22.28 -2.78 -1.69
#